data_AF-A0A950UN24-F1
#
_entry.id   AF-A0A950UN24-F1
#
_cell.length_a   1.000
_cell.length_b   1.000
_cell.length_c   1.000
_cell.angle_alpha   90.00
_cell.angle_beta   90.00
_cell.angle_gamma   90.00
#
_symmetry.space_group_name_H-M   'P 1'
#
loop_
_entity.id
_entity.type
_entity.pdbx_description
1 polymer ?
#
loop_
_entity_poly.entity_id
_entity_poly.type
_entity_poly.pdbx_seq_one_letter_code
_entity_poly.pdbx_strand_id
1 'polypeptide(L)'
;MFVYRVLFVVWGAVALSGCAGSIERWIVDTRVHQGDVALERGNAADAALAYRLALRVNPNSAPARTGYVQAAVELARMQYGKGGFDDALATVDRGLAVDPQSAALAALKATIEQAKLKREIVLTNYPTYRASVQEIAHAYAQLNTTNALLLRSLKRFGYTFDARDLTAAIKRSYELQLEIAKNTNRLIVYRQLVTSGAPESPQQTTTFGAASLLPLP
;
A
#
# COMPACT_ATOMS: atom_id res chain seq x y z
N MET A 1 -52.13 -23.03 72.27
CA MET A 1 -52.56 -23.52 70.95
C MET A 1 -53.11 -22.35 70.15
N PHE A 2 -52.27 -21.56 69.48
CA PHE A 2 -52.70 -20.65 68.41
C PHE A 2 -51.52 -20.49 67.44
N VAL A 3 -51.79 -20.88 66.20
CA VAL A 3 -50.84 -21.18 65.13
C VAL A 3 -50.71 -19.96 64.21
N TYR A 4 -49.49 -19.79 63.70
CA TYR A 4 -49.03 -18.89 62.63
C TYR A 4 -50.07 -18.50 61.56
N ARG A 5 -50.03 -17.22 61.14
CA ARG A 5 -50.23 -16.81 59.74
C ARG A 5 -49.75 -15.38 59.50
N VAL A 6 -48.47 -15.25 59.11
CA VAL A 6 -47.96 -14.05 58.43
C VAL A 6 -48.30 -14.22 56.95
N LEU A 7 -49.32 -13.51 56.49
CA LEU A 7 -49.67 -13.40 55.07
C LEU A 7 -48.73 -12.38 54.43
N PHE A 8 -47.67 -12.87 53.78
CA PHE A 8 -46.88 -12.08 52.84
C PHE A 8 -47.74 -11.82 51.59
N VAL A 9 -48.31 -10.61 51.50
CA VAL A 9 -48.89 -10.11 50.25
C VAL A 9 -47.74 -9.59 49.39
N VAL A 10 -47.21 -10.46 48.55
CA VAL A 10 -46.41 -10.06 47.38
C VAL A 10 -47.40 -9.56 46.34
N TRP A 11 -47.59 -8.25 46.27
CA TRP A 11 -48.38 -7.61 45.21
C TRP A 11 -47.47 -6.83 44.26
N GLY A 12 -47.40 -7.32 43.02
CA GLY A 12 -47.35 -6.46 41.83
C GLY A 12 -46.04 -5.72 41.53
N ALA A 13 -45.02 -6.44 41.07
CA ALA A 13 -43.95 -5.86 40.25
C ALA A 13 -44.00 -6.41 38.81
N VAL A 14 -45.15 -6.32 38.16
CA VAL A 14 -45.30 -6.69 36.75
C VAL A 14 -46.16 -5.62 36.06
N ALA A 15 -45.53 -4.63 35.42
CA ALA A 15 -46.02 -3.90 34.23
C ALA A 15 -45.21 -2.61 33.90
N LEU A 16 -43.87 -2.62 33.98
CA LEU A 16 -43.06 -1.50 33.44
C LEU A 16 -42.26 -1.86 32.17
N SER A 17 -42.30 -3.13 31.73
CA SER A 17 -41.59 -3.60 30.54
C SER A 17 -42.18 -3.13 29.21
N GLY A 18 -43.43 -2.66 29.19
CA GLY A 18 -44.10 -2.21 27.95
C GLY A 18 -43.59 -0.87 27.42
N CYS A 19 -43.36 0.11 28.31
CA CYS A 19 -42.93 1.46 27.91
C CYS A 19 -41.43 1.49 27.54
N ALA A 20 -40.59 0.77 28.29
CA ALA A 20 -39.14 0.70 28.04
C ALA A 20 -38.82 0.17 26.62
N GLY A 21 -39.46 -0.93 26.21
CA GLY A 21 -39.25 -1.50 24.87
C GLY A 21 -39.72 -0.59 23.72
N SER A 22 -40.75 0.22 23.95
CA SER A 22 -41.23 1.19 22.95
C SER A 22 -40.25 2.35 22.74
N ILE A 23 -39.61 2.82 23.82
CA ILE A 23 -38.62 3.89 23.78
C ILE A 23 -37.32 3.40 23.15
N GLU A 24 -36.84 2.21 23.53
CA GLU A 24 -35.64 1.60 22.93
C GLU A 24 -35.78 1.43 21.42
N ARG A 25 -36.93 0.92 20.96
CA ARG A 25 -37.23 0.79 19.53
C ARG A 25 -37.23 2.15 18.83
N TRP A 26 -37.92 3.15 19.40
CA TRP A 26 -37.93 4.49 18.82
C TRP A 26 -36.52 5.12 18.73
N ILE A 27 -35.67 4.93 19.74
CA ILE A 27 -34.28 5.41 19.72
C ILE A 27 -33.51 4.71 18.59
N VAL A 28 -33.62 3.38 18.47
CA VAL A 28 -32.95 2.62 17.42
C VAL A 28 -33.40 3.09 16.04
N ASP A 29 -34.71 3.18 15.79
CA ASP A 29 -35.26 3.59 14.49
C ASP A 29 -34.85 5.02 14.13
N THR A 30 -34.89 5.93 15.09
CA THR A 30 -34.44 7.32 14.89
C THR A 30 -32.96 7.39 14.52
N ARG A 31 -32.12 6.60 15.20
CA ARG A 31 -30.67 6.58 14.94
C ARG A 31 -30.33 5.91 13.62
N VAL A 32 -31.08 4.87 13.23
CA VAL A 32 -30.97 4.25 11.89
C VAL A 32 -31.32 5.28 10.84
N HIS A 33 -32.45 5.96 10.96
CA HIS A 33 -32.87 6.99 10.01
C HIS A 33 -31.86 8.14 9.90
N GLN A 34 -31.31 8.61 11.02
CA GLN A 34 -30.22 9.61 11.00
C GLN A 34 -28.98 9.11 10.24
N GLY A 35 -28.65 7.83 10.40
CA GLY A 35 -27.57 7.18 9.67
C GLY A 35 -27.83 7.14 8.17
N ASP A 36 -29.04 6.76 7.77
CA ASP A 36 -29.46 6.68 6.37
C ASP A 36 -29.35 8.05 5.70
N VAL A 37 -29.89 9.10 6.34
CA VAL A 37 -29.81 10.49 5.85
C VAL A 37 -28.37 10.99 5.75
N ALA A 38 -27.50 10.57 6.68
CA ALA A 38 -26.09 10.94 6.63
C ALA A 38 -25.34 10.24 5.48
N LEU A 39 -25.64 8.97 5.19
CA LEU A 39 -25.12 8.26 4.01
C LEU A 39 -25.57 8.91 2.71
N GLU A 40 -26.85 9.26 2.59
CA GLU A 40 -27.38 9.94 1.41
C GLU A 40 -26.66 11.27 1.13
N ARG A 41 -26.17 11.93 2.19
CA ARG A 41 -25.37 13.17 2.10
C ARG A 41 -23.87 12.93 1.92
N GLY A 42 -23.42 11.68 1.81
CA GLY A 42 -22.02 11.30 1.70
C GLY A 42 -21.22 11.51 2.99
N ASN A 43 -21.87 11.70 4.14
CA ASN A 43 -21.22 11.87 5.44
C ASN A 43 -21.14 10.53 6.17
N ALA A 44 -20.25 9.67 5.67
CA ALA A 44 -20.05 8.31 6.18
C ALA A 44 -19.60 8.27 7.67
N ALA A 45 -18.92 9.32 8.15
CA ALA A 45 -18.49 9.42 9.54
C ALA A 45 -19.68 9.59 10.50
N ASP A 46 -20.57 10.53 10.20
CA ASP A 46 -21.78 10.75 11.00
C ASP A 46 -22.75 9.58 10.88
N ALA A 47 -22.85 8.97 9.70
CA ALA A 47 -23.62 7.75 9.50
C ALA A 47 -23.13 6.61 10.39
N ALA A 48 -21.83 6.31 10.35
CA ALA A 48 -21.23 5.27 11.18
C ALA A 48 -21.44 5.55 12.68
N LEU A 49 -21.39 6.82 13.10
CA LEU A 49 -21.68 7.21 14.48
C LEU A 49 -23.14 6.92 14.85
N ALA A 50 -24.10 7.32 14.00
CA ALA A 50 -25.53 7.14 14.24
C ALA A 50 -25.90 5.66 14.34
N TYR A 51 -25.45 4.82 13.39
CA TYR A 51 -25.70 3.38 13.48
C TYR A 51 -25.00 2.74 14.69
N ARG A 52 -23.78 3.16 15.04
CA ARG A 52 -23.11 2.66 16.25
C ARG A 52 -23.88 3.03 17.53
N LEU A 53 -24.55 4.18 17.56
CA LEU A 53 -25.43 4.54 18.66
C LEU A 53 -26.68 3.65 18.69
N ALA A 54 -27.28 3.34 17.53
CA ALA A 54 -28.38 2.38 17.44
C ALA A 54 -27.95 0.98 17.95
N LEU A 55 -26.77 0.50 17.55
CA LEU A 55 -26.22 -0.79 17.96
C LEU A 55 -25.87 -0.86 19.46
N ARG A 56 -25.58 0.28 20.10
CA ARG A 56 -25.41 0.32 21.57
C ARG A 56 -26.72 0.09 22.31
N VAL A 57 -27.85 0.49 21.74
CA VAL A 57 -29.19 0.29 22.32
C VAL A 57 -29.70 -1.11 21.98
N ASN A 58 -29.59 -1.51 20.72
CA ASN A 58 -29.93 -2.86 20.25
C ASN A 58 -28.81 -3.44 19.39
N PRO A 59 -27.91 -4.26 19.95
CA PRO A 59 -26.82 -4.91 19.22
C PRO A 59 -27.27 -5.81 18.06
N ASN A 60 -28.52 -6.28 18.10
CA ASN A 60 -29.10 -7.19 17.11
C ASN A 60 -29.97 -6.49 16.06
N SER A 61 -30.01 -5.15 16.05
CA SER A 61 -30.74 -4.39 15.03
C SER A 61 -30.15 -4.63 13.64
N ALA A 62 -30.81 -5.45 12.82
CA ALA A 62 -30.36 -5.77 11.47
C ALA A 62 -30.18 -4.51 10.59
N PRO A 63 -31.11 -3.52 10.57
CA PRO A 63 -30.91 -2.28 9.82
C PRO A 63 -29.66 -1.51 10.27
N ALA A 64 -29.43 -1.40 11.59
CA ALA A 64 -28.26 -0.70 12.11
C ALA A 64 -26.95 -1.44 11.81
N ARG A 65 -26.94 -2.78 11.83
CA ARG A 65 -25.75 -3.58 11.47
C ARG A 65 -25.38 -3.37 10.01
N THR A 66 -26.37 -3.51 9.11
CA THR A 66 -26.17 -3.32 7.66
C THR A 66 -25.72 -1.90 7.35
N GLY A 67 -26.41 -0.88 7.89
CA GLY A 67 -26.05 0.52 7.69
C GLY A 67 -24.67 0.87 8.24
N TYR A 68 -24.30 0.34 9.41
CA TYR A 68 -22.98 0.55 9.99
C TYR A 68 -21.87 -0.03 9.10
N VAL A 69 -22.06 -1.24 8.57
CA VAL A 69 -21.10 -1.90 7.67
C VAL A 69 -20.95 -1.09 6.37
N GLN A 70 -22.04 -0.62 5.79
CA GLN A 70 -22.01 0.25 4.61
C GLN A 70 -21.24 1.55 4.89
N ALA A 71 -21.57 2.25 5.98
CA ALA A 71 -20.88 3.47 6.38
C ALA A 71 -19.38 3.24 6.66
N ALA A 72 -19.04 2.10 7.26
CA ALA A 72 -17.64 1.72 7.51
C ALA A 72 -16.87 1.52 6.19
N VAL A 73 -17.48 0.90 5.18
CA VAL A 73 -16.85 0.75 3.84
C VAL A 73 -16.58 2.12 3.22
N GLU A 74 -17.55 3.02 3.21
CA GLU A 74 -17.40 4.36 2.62
C GLU A 74 -16.37 5.21 3.38
N LEU A 75 -16.45 5.24 4.70
CA LEU A 75 -15.52 5.98 5.55
C LEU A 75 -14.08 5.47 5.39
N ALA A 76 -13.89 4.15 5.40
CA ALA A 76 -12.57 3.56 5.20
C ALA A 76 -12.01 3.87 3.81
N ARG A 77 -12.84 3.86 2.75
CA ARG A 77 -12.42 4.28 1.40
C ARG A 77 -11.99 5.74 1.37
N MET A 78 -12.72 6.63 2.03
CA MET A 78 -12.36 8.04 2.12
C MET A 78 -11.05 8.26 2.89
N GLN A 79 -10.87 7.58 4.02
CA GLN A 79 -9.64 7.64 4.82
C GLN A 79 -8.44 7.12 4.02
N TYR A 80 -8.62 5.98 3.36
CA TYR A 80 -7.61 5.39 2.48
C TYR A 80 -7.25 6.34 1.32
N GLY A 81 -8.24 6.95 0.67
CA GLY A 81 -8.02 7.93 -0.40
C GLY A 81 -7.25 9.18 0.03
N LYS A 82 -7.30 9.54 1.32
CA LYS A 82 -6.50 10.61 1.93
C LYS A 82 -5.11 10.15 2.39
N GLY A 83 -4.76 8.88 2.19
CA GLY A 83 -3.52 8.27 2.67
C GLY A 83 -3.50 7.91 4.16
N GLY A 84 -4.65 7.96 4.83
CA GLY A 84 -4.83 7.54 6.23
C GLY A 84 -5.00 6.03 6.35
N PHE A 85 -3.91 5.28 6.14
CA PHE A 85 -3.93 3.80 6.16
C PHE A 85 -4.40 3.25 7.51
N ASP A 86 -3.86 3.75 8.63
CA ASP A 86 -4.18 3.25 9.96
C ASP A 86 -5.63 3.56 10.36
N ASP A 87 -6.10 4.77 10.07
CA ASP A 87 -7.49 5.17 10.30
C ASP A 87 -8.46 4.31 9.49
N ALA A 88 -8.14 4.05 8.22
CA ALA A 88 -8.94 3.22 7.34
C ALA A 88 -9.01 1.77 7.83
N LEU A 89 -7.87 1.19 8.24
CA LEU A 89 -7.83 -0.16 8.82
C LEU A 89 -8.62 -0.23 10.13
N ALA A 90 -8.48 0.76 11.01
CA ALA A 90 -9.24 0.82 12.25
C ALA A 90 -10.76 0.94 12.00
N THR A 91 -11.19 1.62 10.94
CA THR A 91 -12.60 1.65 10.51
C THR A 91 -13.04 0.28 9.98
N VAL A 92 -12.22 -0.35 9.15
CA VAL A 92 -12.50 -1.69 8.60
C VAL A 92 -12.62 -2.72 9.71
N ASP A 93 -11.71 -2.74 10.67
CA ASP A 93 -11.73 -3.68 11.80
C ASP A 93 -12.98 -3.50 12.66
N ARG A 94 -13.40 -2.25 12.90
CA ARG A 94 -14.67 -1.98 13.59
C ARG A 94 -15.88 -2.47 12.80
N GLY A 95 -15.86 -2.34 11.47
CA GLY A 95 -16.92 -2.87 10.61
C GLY A 95 -16.98 -4.40 10.62
N LEU A 96 -15.82 -5.07 10.51
CA LEU A 96 -15.70 -6.53 10.57
C LEU A 96 -16.07 -7.10 11.95
N ALA A 97 -15.89 -6.33 13.03
CA ALA A 97 -16.39 -6.73 14.34
C ALA A 97 -17.93 -6.81 14.38
N VAL A 98 -18.64 -6.04 13.56
CA VAL A 98 -20.11 -6.07 13.43
C VAL A 98 -20.58 -7.12 12.43
N ASP A 99 -19.88 -7.26 11.30
CA ASP A 99 -20.11 -8.31 10.32
C ASP A 99 -18.78 -8.95 9.87
N PRO A 100 -18.37 -10.06 10.52
CA PRO A 100 -17.15 -10.76 10.17
C PRO A 100 -17.13 -11.36 8.76
N GLN A 101 -18.30 -11.49 8.12
CA GLN A 101 -18.44 -12.11 6.79
C GLN A 101 -18.56 -11.06 5.67
N SER A 102 -18.41 -9.77 5.98
CA SER A 102 -18.45 -8.70 4.98
C SER A 102 -17.31 -8.81 3.98
N ALA A 103 -17.62 -9.36 2.80
CA ALA A 103 -16.66 -9.48 1.70
C ALA A 103 -16.09 -8.13 1.25
N ALA A 104 -16.91 -7.07 1.29
CA ALA A 104 -16.49 -5.72 0.93
C ALA A 104 -15.42 -5.16 1.88
N LEU A 105 -15.60 -5.34 3.19
CA LEU A 105 -14.62 -4.92 4.19
C LEU A 105 -13.35 -5.77 4.14
N ALA A 106 -13.48 -7.09 3.96
CA ALA A 106 -12.33 -7.99 3.83
C ALA A 106 -11.47 -7.63 2.60
N ALA A 107 -12.10 -7.39 1.45
CA ALA A 107 -11.40 -6.96 0.23
C ALA A 107 -10.74 -5.59 0.40
N LEU A 108 -11.42 -4.66 1.08
CA LEU A 108 -10.85 -3.34 1.38
C LEU A 108 -9.66 -3.44 2.33
N LYS A 109 -9.73 -4.27 3.38
CA LYS A 109 -8.60 -4.55 4.28
C LYS A 109 -7.37 -5.01 3.50
N ALA A 110 -7.53 -6.04 2.67
CA ALA A 110 -6.44 -6.59 1.87
C ALA A 110 -5.82 -5.52 0.95
N THR A 111 -6.65 -4.67 0.34
CA THR A 111 -6.21 -3.55 -0.51
C THR A 111 -5.38 -2.54 0.29
N ILE A 112 -5.87 -2.12 1.45
CA ILE A 112 -5.19 -1.12 2.30
C ILE A 112 -3.87 -1.67 2.84
N GLU A 113 -3.85 -2.91 3.33
CA GLU A 113 -2.62 -3.56 3.84
C GLU A 113 -1.57 -3.70 2.74
N GLN A 114 -1.97 -4.15 1.54
CA GLN A 114 -1.05 -4.27 0.42
C GLN A 114 -0.46 -2.90 0.03
N ALA A 115 -1.28 -1.85 0.03
CA ALA A 115 -0.83 -0.50 -0.29
C ALA A 115 0.09 0.08 0.79
N LYS A 116 -0.21 -0.17 2.08
CA LYS A 116 0.63 0.21 3.22
C LYS A 116 2.00 -0.45 3.14
N LEU A 117 2.05 -1.76 2.90
CA LEU A 117 3.30 -2.51 2.72
C LEU A 117 4.12 -1.97 1.54
N LYS A 118 3.50 -1.74 0.38
CA LYS A 118 4.19 -1.14 -0.79
C LYS A 118 4.80 0.22 -0.45
N ARG A 119 4.07 1.09 0.26
CA ARG A 119 4.57 2.39 0.71
C ARG A 119 5.77 2.22 1.63
N GLU A 120 5.70 1.32 2.60
CA GLU A 120 6.78 1.06 3.56
C GLU A 120 8.04 0.54 2.89
N ILE A 121 7.91 -0.38 1.93
CA ILE A 121 9.01 -0.87 1.09
C ILE A 121 9.68 0.29 0.36
N VAL A 122 8.89 1.14 -0.31
CA VAL A 122 9.43 2.29 -1.05
C VAL A 122 10.16 3.26 -0.13
N LEU A 123 9.57 3.58 1.03
CA LEU A 123 10.19 4.50 2.00
C LEU A 123 11.49 3.95 2.57
N THR A 124 11.51 2.66 2.91
CA THR A 124 12.69 1.98 3.46
C THR A 124 13.83 1.92 2.44
N ASN A 125 13.51 1.61 1.18
CA ASN A 125 14.51 1.52 0.11
C ASN A 125 14.85 2.86 -0.54
N TYR A 126 14.14 3.93 -0.20
CA TYR A 126 14.32 5.23 -0.83
C TYR A 126 15.78 5.75 -0.79
N PRO A 127 16.54 5.61 0.31
CA PRO A 127 17.97 5.95 0.32
C PRO A 127 18.77 5.16 -0.71
N THR A 128 18.52 3.86 -0.83
CA THR A 128 19.15 2.97 -1.81
C THR A 128 18.80 3.38 -3.24
N TYR A 129 17.53 3.67 -3.52
CA TYR A 129 17.10 4.13 -4.84
C TYR A 129 17.83 5.42 -5.25
N ARG A 130 17.93 6.38 -4.32
CA ARG A 130 18.64 7.64 -4.58
C ARG A 130 20.12 7.42 -4.84
N ALA A 131 20.79 6.59 -4.03
CA ALA A 131 22.20 6.26 -4.22
C ALA A 131 22.45 5.60 -5.57
N SER A 132 21.65 4.59 -5.95
CA SER A 132 21.80 3.91 -7.24
C SER A 132 21.59 4.86 -8.43
N VAL A 133 20.61 5.76 -8.37
CA VAL A 133 20.40 6.77 -9.43
C VAL A 133 21.60 7.71 -9.56
N GLN A 134 22.18 8.14 -8.45
CA GLN A 134 23.39 8.97 -8.46
C GLN A 134 24.57 8.23 -9.10
N GLU A 135 24.82 6.97 -8.70
CA GLU A 135 25.88 6.14 -9.28
C GLU A 135 25.71 5.95 -10.79
N ILE A 136 24.48 5.68 -11.24
CA ILE A 136 24.15 5.55 -12.66
C ILE A 136 24.44 6.87 -13.37
N ALA A 137 23.98 8.00 -12.83
CA ALA A 137 24.22 9.31 -13.43
C ALA A 137 25.73 9.61 -13.56
N HIS A 138 26.52 9.30 -12.53
CA HIS A 138 27.98 9.43 -12.58
C HIS A 138 28.60 8.56 -13.67
N ALA A 139 28.15 7.31 -13.83
CA ALA A 139 28.67 6.42 -14.85
C ALA A 139 28.36 6.88 -16.28
N TYR A 140 27.18 7.46 -16.52
CA TYR A 140 26.85 8.05 -17.82
C TYR A 140 27.63 9.35 -18.09
N ALA A 141 27.95 10.14 -17.06
CA ALA A 141 28.84 11.28 -17.19
C ALA A 141 30.28 10.85 -17.58
N GLN A 142 30.76 9.73 -17.03
CA GLN A 142 32.04 9.15 -17.42
C GLN A 142 32.05 8.69 -18.89
N LEU A 143 30.98 8.06 -19.37
CA LEU A 143 30.85 7.70 -20.80
C LEU A 143 31.01 8.93 -21.72
N ASN A 144 30.34 10.03 -21.39
CA ASN A 144 30.47 11.28 -22.15
C ASN A 144 31.91 11.79 -22.18
N THR A 145 32.59 11.71 -21.03
CA THR A 145 33.99 12.13 -20.90
C THR A 145 34.92 11.26 -21.75
N THR A 146 34.77 9.93 -21.68
CA THR A 146 35.58 8.99 -22.47
C THR A 146 35.33 9.16 -23.97
N ASN A 147 34.07 9.35 -24.38
CA ASN A 147 33.73 9.62 -25.77
C ASN A 147 34.37 10.92 -26.29
N ALA A 148 34.34 12.00 -25.48
CA ALA A 148 34.99 13.25 -25.84
C ALA A 148 36.53 13.09 -26.01
N LEU A 149 37.18 12.31 -25.14
CA LEU A 149 38.61 12.01 -25.25
C LEU A 149 38.95 11.17 -26.48
N LEU A 150 38.11 10.19 -26.82
CA LEU A 150 38.23 9.39 -28.05
C LEU A 150 38.17 10.29 -29.29
N LEU A 151 37.13 11.12 -29.40
CA LEU A 151 36.95 12.06 -30.52
C LEU A 151 38.11 13.05 -30.62
N ARG A 152 38.63 13.53 -29.47
CA ARG A 152 39.81 14.38 -29.44
C ARG A 152 41.05 13.68 -30.00
N SER A 153 41.28 12.42 -29.65
CA SER A 153 42.38 11.62 -30.19
C SER A 153 42.26 11.41 -31.70
N LEU A 154 41.07 11.08 -32.21
CA LEU A 154 40.85 10.95 -33.65
C LEU A 154 41.11 12.28 -34.39
N LYS A 155 40.61 13.40 -33.84
CA LYS A 155 40.84 14.72 -34.41
C LYS A 155 42.32 15.08 -34.48
N ARG A 156 43.10 14.76 -33.43
CA ARG A 156 44.55 14.99 -33.42
C ARG A 156 45.26 14.15 -34.47
N PHE A 157 44.97 12.84 -34.52
CA PHE A 157 45.53 11.94 -35.53
C PHE A 157 45.28 12.46 -36.96
N GLY A 158 44.07 12.96 -37.26
CA GLY A 158 43.75 13.50 -38.58
C GLY A 158 44.59 14.70 -39.02
N TYR A 159 45.28 15.37 -38.09
CA TYR A 159 46.22 16.45 -38.39
C TYR A 159 47.69 16.00 -38.27
N THR A 160 48.03 15.19 -37.26
CA THR A 160 49.42 14.83 -36.94
C THR A 160 49.92 13.56 -37.62
N PHE A 161 49.00 12.64 -37.98
CA PHE A 161 49.29 11.27 -38.40
C PHE A 161 50.16 10.46 -37.40
N ASP A 162 50.24 10.90 -36.14
CA ASP A 162 50.96 10.16 -35.09
C ASP A 162 50.15 8.94 -34.65
N ALA A 163 50.68 7.74 -34.91
CA ALA A 163 50.03 6.48 -34.57
C ALA A 163 49.65 6.36 -33.09
N ARG A 164 50.33 7.08 -32.17
CA ARG A 164 50.00 7.07 -30.74
C ARG A 164 48.61 7.63 -30.46
N ASP A 165 48.16 8.65 -31.20
CA ASP A 165 46.82 9.22 -31.05
C ASP A 165 45.75 8.21 -31.52
N LEU A 166 46.02 7.46 -32.60
CA LEU A 166 45.15 6.39 -33.08
C LEU A 166 45.08 5.22 -32.09
N THR A 167 46.21 4.78 -31.55
CA THR A 167 46.26 3.74 -30.49
C THR A 167 45.46 4.17 -29.26
N ALA A 168 45.57 5.43 -28.85
CA ALA A 168 44.81 5.95 -27.72
C ALA A 168 43.29 6.02 -28.00
N ALA A 169 42.87 6.29 -29.24
CA ALA A 169 41.47 6.23 -29.64
C ALA A 169 40.93 4.79 -29.58
N ILE A 170 41.67 3.81 -30.09
CA ILE A 170 41.31 2.39 -30.06
C ILE A 170 41.17 1.89 -28.61
N LYS A 171 42.13 2.23 -27.73
CA LYS A 171 42.03 1.85 -26.31
C LYS A 171 40.75 2.39 -25.68
N ARG A 172 40.43 3.67 -25.91
CA ARG A 172 39.22 4.31 -25.38
C ARG A 172 37.93 3.74 -25.97
N SER A 173 37.93 3.27 -27.22
CA SER A 173 36.74 2.64 -27.79
C SER A 173 36.43 1.32 -27.08
N TYR A 174 37.44 0.53 -26.72
CA TYR A 174 37.25 -0.68 -25.91
C TYR A 174 36.75 -0.36 -24.50
N GLU A 175 37.33 0.65 -23.84
CA GLU A 175 36.87 1.12 -22.52
C GLU A 175 35.41 1.58 -22.56
N LEU A 176 35.03 2.31 -23.61
CA LEU A 176 33.66 2.79 -23.82
C LEU A 176 32.67 1.63 -24.02
N GLN A 177 33.02 0.64 -24.85
CA GLN A 177 32.18 -0.56 -25.04
C GLN A 177 31.96 -1.32 -23.72
N LEU A 178 33.02 -1.48 -22.92
CA LEU A 178 32.93 -2.14 -21.63
C LEU A 178 32.03 -1.38 -20.64
N GLU A 179 32.17 -0.06 -20.56
CA GLU A 179 31.32 0.77 -19.68
C GLU A 179 29.84 0.79 -20.13
N ILE A 180 29.55 0.75 -21.44
CA ILE A 180 28.17 0.63 -21.94
C ILE A 180 27.53 -0.67 -21.45
N ALA A 181 28.27 -1.79 -21.51
CA ALA A 181 27.76 -3.07 -21.02
C ALA A 181 27.49 -3.03 -19.50
N LYS A 182 28.41 -2.47 -18.72
CA LYS A 182 28.23 -2.28 -17.26
C LYS A 182 27.03 -1.37 -16.94
N ASN A 183 26.87 -0.28 -17.67
CA ASN A 183 25.77 0.67 -17.46
C ASN A 183 24.41 0.07 -17.78
N THR A 184 24.34 -0.75 -18.83
CA THR A 184 23.14 -1.55 -19.12
C THR A 184 22.80 -2.45 -17.93
N ASN A 185 23.79 -3.14 -17.35
CA ASN A 185 23.57 -3.98 -16.18
C ASN A 185 23.12 -3.19 -14.95
N ARG A 186 23.72 -2.02 -14.69
CA ARG A 186 23.30 -1.11 -13.60
C ARG A 186 21.82 -0.71 -13.73
N LEU A 187 21.36 -0.41 -14.93
CA LEU A 187 19.94 -0.09 -15.20
C LEU A 187 19.02 -1.30 -14.98
N ILE A 188 19.45 -2.50 -15.39
CA ILE A 188 18.68 -3.74 -15.17
C ILE A 188 18.50 -4.01 -13.67
N VAL A 189 19.58 -3.90 -12.89
CA VAL A 189 19.57 -4.08 -11.44
C VAL A 189 18.71 -3.01 -10.77
N TYR A 190 18.83 -1.73 -11.19
CA TYR A 190 18.00 -0.65 -10.66
C TYR A 190 16.51 -0.88 -10.93
N ARG A 191 16.15 -1.34 -12.14
CA ARG A 191 14.76 -1.72 -12.46
C ARG A 191 14.26 -2.81 -11.51
N GLN A 192 15.04 -3.87 -11.32
CA GLN A 192 14.68 -4.96 -10.40
C GLN A 192 14.42 -4.41 -9.00
N LEU A 193 15.38 -3.65 -8.45
CA LEU A 193 15.29 -3.02 -7.13
C LEU A 193 14.03 -2.14 -6.95
N VAL A 194 13.65 -1.36 -7.97
CA VAL A 194 12.43 -0.54 -7.95
C VAL A 194 11.17 -1.40 -8.01
N THR A 195 11.17 -2.50 -8.78
CA THR A 195 9.99 -3.36 -8.96
C THR A 195 9.73 -4.29 -7.78
N SER A 196 10.76 -4.87 -7.17
CA SER A 196 10.64 -5.87 -6.11
C SER A 196 10.84 -5.29 -4.71
N GLY A 197 11.49 -4.13 -4.57
CA GLY A 197 11.90 -3.61 -3.28
C GLY A 197 13.08 -4.34 -2.65
N ALA A 198 13.74 -5.25 -3.37
CA ALA A 198 14.98 -5.88 -2.94
C ALA A 198 15.85 -6.15 -4.16
N PRO A 199 17.16 -5.85 -4.13
CA PRO A 199 18.05 -6.40 -5.13
C PRO A 199 18.04 -7.91 -4.93
N GLU A 200 17.48 -8.68 -5.88
CA GLU A 200 17.66 -10.13 -5.83
C GLU A 200 19.17 -10.39 -5.79
N SER A 201 19.64 -11.16 -4.80
CA SER A 201 20.98 -11.74 -4.84
C SER A 201 21.15 -12.32 -6.23
N PRO A 202 22.24 -12.02 -6.97
CA PRO A 202 22.38 -12.45 -8.35
C PRO A 202 22.27 -13.98 -8.39
N GLN A 203 21.07 -14.46 -8.70
CA GLN A 203 20.84 -15.84 -9.06
C GLN A 203 21.65 -15.99 -10.32
N GLN A 204 22.66 -16.86 -10.21
CA GLN A 204 23.57 -17.31 -11.25
C GLN A 204 22.94 -17.06 -12.60
N THR A 205 23.47 -16.05 -13.30
CA THR A 205 23.24 -15.83 -14.72
C THR A 205 23.20 -17.20 -15.37
N THR A 206 22.01 -17.62 -15.79
CA THR A 206 21.85 -18.75 -16.68
C THR A 206 22.79 -18.50 -17.83
N THR A 207 23.74 -19.43 -17.96
CA THR A 207 24.81 -19.46 -18.93
C THR A 207 24.19 -19.39 -20.32
N PHE A 208 24.04 -18.17 -20.86
CA PHE A 208 23.92 -18.00 -22.30
C PHE A 208 25.29 -18.36 -22.87
N GLY A 209 25.28 -19.38 -23.73
CA GLY A 209 26.42 -20.19 -24.12
C GLY A 209 27.70 -19.40 -24.37
N ALA A 210 28.79 -19.88 -23.76
CA ALA A 210 30.11 -19.67 -24.29
C ALA A 210 30.15 -20.26 -25.71
N ALA A 211 29.86 -19.43 -26.71
CA ALA A 211 30.23 -19.73 -28.08
C ALA A 211 31.75 -19.83 -28.09
N SER A 212 32.22 -21.05 -28.29
CA SER A 212 33.61 -21.44 -28.46
C SER A 212 34.32 -20.47 -29.41
N LEU A 213 35.26 -19.68 -28.89
CA LEU A 213 36.25 -18.99 -29.70
C LEU A 213 37.36 -20.00 -30.01
N LEU A 214 37.13 -20.82 -31.04
CA LEU A 214 38.22 -21.49 -31.74
C LEU A 214 39.18 -20.42 -32.28
N PRO A 215 40.51 -20.63 -32.20
CA PRO A 215 41.45 -19.75 -32.87
C PRO A 215 41.33 -19.96 -34.39
N LEU A 216 41.15 -18.88 -35.14
CA LEU A 216 41.24 -18.90 -36.60
C LEU A 216 42.73 -18.90 -37.03
N PRO A 217 43.06 -19.50 -38.20
CA PRO A 217 44.42 -19.83 -38.62
C PRO A 217 45.34 -18.62 -38.86
#